data_AF-A0A140E6W3-F1
#
_entry.id   AF-A0A140E6W3-F1
#
_cell.length_a   1.000
_cell.length_b   1.000
_cell.length_c   1.000
_cell.angle_alpha   90.00
_cell.angle_beta   90.00
_cell.angle_gamma   90.00
#
_symmetry.space_group_name_H-M   'P 1'
#
loop_
_entity.id
_entity.type
_entity.pdbx_description
1 polymer ?
#
loop_
_entity_poly.entity_id
_entity_poly.type
_entity_poly.pdbx_seq_one_letter_code
_entity_poly.pdbx_strand_id
1 'polypeptide(L)'
;MTTEHSYPYKINGQPANTLDKTPTAGQVLADAGFEPAEDFVLIMRTAHGTRVVSSDEILELTGSIKEFFAFETGTVFELTVNGHSIWWGSPKIEIATIRSLANVKEDEDLIWERLDEEDQTLTLQGYFDLNERGIEHLKTHKRHKPEVEYHYFVDGVEYRTDQPELTGAQIMAKIPDWDAANSLVLEGEGTEPDEVIRPSTIVEFKGRETPAHFAIVPPATFGML
;
A
#
# COMPACT_ATOMS: atom_id res chain seq x y z
N MET A 1 30.92 34.78 -13.67
CA MET A 1 30.37 33.42 -13.85
C MET A 1 28.94 33.49 -13.39
N THR A 2 27.99 33.54 -14.32
CA THR A 2 26.56 33.54 -14.00
C THR A 2 26.17 32.08 -13.77
N THR A 3 25.74 31.73 -12.57
CA THR A 3 25.14 30.42 -12.30
C THR A 3 23.83 30.36 -13.09
N GLU A 4 23.79 29.55 -14.15
CA GLU A 4 22.52 29.23 -14.81
C GLU A 4 21.62 28.55 -13.78
N HIS A 5 20.47 29.16 -13.52
CA HIS A 5 19.47 28.59 -12.63
C HIS A 5 18.70 27.55 -13.42
N SER A 6 18.72 26.30 -12.95
CA SER A 6 17.87 25.24 -13.48
C SER A 6 16.63 25.05 -12.61
N TYR A 7 15.55 24.65 -13.24
CA TYR A 7 14.25 24.41 -12.63
C TYR A 7 14.00 22.90 -12.61
N PRO A 8 14.08 22.25 -11.43
CA PRO A 8 13.95 20.80 -11.34
C PRO A 8 12.49 20.35 -11.41
N TYR A 9 12.27 19.20 -12.04
CA TYR A 9 11.00 18.49 -12.06
C TYR A 9 11.23 16.98 -12.02
N LYS A 10 10.16 16.20 -11.87
CA LYS A 10 10.18 14.75 -12.01
C LYS A 10 9.33 14.33 -13.20
N ILE A 11 9.77 13.33 -13.93
CA ILE A 11 9.00 12.74 -15.03
C ILE A 11 9.20 11.22 -15.02
N ASN A 12 8.11 10.45 -15.01
CA ASN A 12 8.14 9.00 -14.88
C ASN A 12 8.99 8.52 -13.68
N GLY A 13 8.92 9.26 -12.56
CA GLY A 13 9.69 9.02 -11.34
C GLY A 13 11.17 9.43 -11.39
N GLN A 14 11.70 9.82 -12.56
CA GLN A 14 13.09 10.24 -12.73
C GLN A 14 13.23 11.76 -12.56
N PRO A 15 14.32 12.23 -11.93
CA PRO A 15 14.62 13.66 -11.86
C PRO A 15 15.05 14.20 -13.23
N ALA A 16 14.57 15.38 -13.58
CA ALA A 16 14.97 16.13 -14.77
C ALA A 16 15.02 17.63 -14.45
N ASN A 17 15.53 18.43 -15.39
CA ASN A 17 15.67 19.87 -15.20
C ASN A 17 15.59 20.60 -16.53
N THR A 18 15.21 21.87 -16.46
CA THR A 18 15.19 22.80 -17.60
C THR A 18 15.80 24.13 -17.18
N LEU A 19 16.27 24.94 -18.14
CA LEU A 19 16.73 26.31 -17.90
C LEU A 19 15.59 27.33 -18.03
N ASP A 20 14.45 26.93 -18.58
CA ASP A 20 13.26 27.76 -18.67
C ASP A 20 12.41 27.62 -17.40
N LYS A 21 12.00 28.74 -16.82
CA LYS A 21 11.11 28.75 -15.65
C LYS A 21 9.65 28.45 -16.01
N THR A 22 9.30 28.69 -17.26
CA THR A 22 7.96 28.64 -17.85
C THR A 22 7.97 27.85 -19.16
N PRO A 23 8.52 26.63 -19.19
CA PRO A 23 8.55 25.83 -20.40
C PRO A 23 7.13 25.46 -20.84
N THR A 24 6.96 25.20 -22.13
CA THR A 24 5.80 24.48 -22.62
C THR A 24 5.88 23.00 -22.22
N ALA A 25 4.74 22.29 -22.23
CA ALA A 25 4.74 20.85 -22.05
C ALA A 25 5.64 20.12 -23.08
N GLY A 26 5.64 20.59 -24.33
CA GLY A 26 6.55 20.07 -25.36
C GLY A 26 8.03 20.25 -25.01
N GLN A 27 8.42 21.38 -24.41
CA GLN A 27 9.78 21.59 -23.92
C GLN A 27 10.12 20.67 -22.74
N VAL A 28 9.18 20.46 -21.79
CA VAL A 28 9.37 19.49 -20.69
C VAL A 28 9.61 18.07 -21.21
N LEU A 29 8.86 17.65 -22.24
CA LEU A 29 9.06 16.35 -22.89
C LEU A 29 10.44 16.26 -23.58
N ALA A 30 10.79 17.26 -24.38
CA ALA A 30 12.07 17.30 -25.10
C ALA A 30 13.28 17.33 -24.15
N ASP A 31 13.25 18.18 -23.11
CA ASP A 31 14.31 18.29 -22.10
C ASP A 31 14.52 16.98 -21.33
N ALA A 32 13.48 16.13 -21.26
CA ALA A 32 13.52 14.81 -20.65
C ALA A 32 13.81 13.67 -21.65
N GLY A 33 14.04 13.98 -22.93
CA GLY A 33 14.40 13.01 -23.98
C GLY A 33 13.23 12.29 -24.64
N PHE A 34 11.98 12.77 -24.47
CA PHE A 34 10.80 12.25 -25.15
C PHE A 34 10.61 12.97 -26.49
N GLU A 35 11.25 12.45 -27.54
CA GLU A 35 11.23 13.04 -28.89
C GLU A 35 10.72 12.06 -29.97
N PRO A 36 9.91 12.53 -30.94
CA PRO A 36 9.35 13.88 -31.01
C PRO A 36 8.26 14.08 -29.95
N ALA A 37 8.22 15.25 -29.31
CA ALA A 37 7.32 15.50 -28.19
C ALA A 37 5.83 15.34 -28.54
N GLU A 38 5.46 15.47 -29.82
CA GLU A 38 4.09 15.28 -30.32
C GLU A 38 3.59 13.83 -30.26
N ASP A 39 4.48 12.85 -30.14
CA ASP A 39 4.12 11.43 -29.97
C ASP A 39 3.76 11.10 -28.51
N PHE A 40 3.92 12.06 -27.59
CA PHE A 40 3.74 11.86 -26.16
C PHE A 40 2.63 12.74 -25.59
N VAL A 41 1.83 12.16 -24.70
CA VAL A 41 0.95 12.90 -23.80
C VAL A 41 1.70 13.17 -22.50
N LEU A 42 1.70 14.43 -22.06
CA LEU A 42 2.17 14.83 -20.74
C LEU A 42 0.99 14.93 -19.76
N ILE A 43 1.10 14.22 -18.65
CA ILE A 43 0.14 14.24 -17.54
C ILE A 43 0.84 14.82 -16.32
N MET A 44 0.22 15.78 -15.64
CA MET A 44 0.76 16.41 -14.44
C MET A 44 0.04 15.92 -13.19
N ARG A 45 0.79 15.61 -12.14
CA ARG A 45 0.24 15.32 -10.81
C ARG A 45 -0.41 16.56 -10.20
N THR A 46 -1.55 16.36 -9.55
CA THR A 46 -2.24 17.39 -8.74
C THR A 46 -2.24 16.97 -7.27
N ALA A 47 -2.91 17.73 -6.40
CA ALA A 47 -3.02 17.38 -4.98
C ALA A 47 -3.79 16.06 -4.76
N HIS A 48 -4.82 15.82 -5.57
CA HIS A 48 -5.66 14.63 -5.54
C HIS A 48 -5.92 14.19 -6.99
N GLY A 49 -4.99 13.44 -7.55
CA GLY A 49 -5.09 12.88 -8.89
C GLY A 49 -4.16 13.52 -9.90
N THR A 50 -4.59 13.61 -11.15
CA THR A 50 -3.76 14.09 -12.27
C THR A 50 -4.59 14.91 -13.26
N ARG A 51 -3.92 15.59 -14.19
CA ARG A 51 -4.55 16.23 -15.34
C ARG A 51 -3.69 16.07 -16.58
N VAL A 52 -4.32 16.02 -17.75
CA VAL A 52 -3.62 16.15 -19.02
C VAL A 52 -3.13 17.60 -19.18
N VAL A 53 -1.95 17.76 -19.77
CA VAL A 53 -1.34 19.05 -20.10
C VAL A 53 -1.31 19.18 -21.61
N SER A 54 -1.82 20.29 -22.16
CA SER A 54 -1.72 20.55 -23.61
C SER A 54 -0.27 20.85 -24.01
N SER A 55 0.14 20.44 -25.21
CA SER A 55 1.54 20.57 -25.67
C SER A 55 2.08 22.01 -25.62
N ASP A 56 1.22 22.99 -25.90
CA ASP A 56 1.49 24.43 -25.90
C ASP A 56 1.22 25.11 -24.54
N GLU A 57 0.75 24.36 -23.54
CA GLU A 57 0.49 24.90 -22.21
C GLU A 57 1.80 25.32 -21.54
N ILE A 58 1.85 26.57 -21.07
CA ILE A 58 2.98 27.12 -20.33
C ILE A 58 2.91 26.66 -18.87
N LEU A 59 3.97 26.00 -18.40
CA LEU A 59 4.03 25.40 -17.07
C LEU A 59 4.92 26.22 -16.14
N GLU A 60 4.39 26.67 -15.01
CA GLU A 60 5.21 27.31 -13.98
C GLU A 60 5.92 26.25 -13.11
N LEU A 61 7.25 26.16 -13.27
CA LEU A 61 8.10 25.22 -12.52
C LEU A 61 8.73 25.83 -11.26
N THR A 62 8.27 27.03 -10.85
CA THR A 62 8.73 27.66 -9.62
C THR A 62 8.04 27.09 -8.38
N GLY A 63 8.70 27.18 -7.23
CA GLY A 63 8.17 26.69 -5.95
C GLY A 63 8.37 25.19 -5.75
N SER A 64 7.27 24.44 -5.66
CA SER A 64 7.30 22.98 -5.43
C SER A 64 7.72 22.22 -6.70
N ILE A 65 8.60 21.23 -6.56
CA ILE A 65 8.96 20.30 -7.64
C ILE A 65 7.68 19.68 -8.21
N LYS A 66 7.45 19.87 -9.51
CA LYS A 66 6.33 19.26 -10.24
C LYS A 66 6.67 17.83 -10.63
N GLU A 67 5.64 16.99 -10.68
CA GLU A 67 5.74 15.60 -11.12
C GLU A 67 4.85 15.40 -12.34
N PHE A 68 5.45 14.82 -13.37
CA PHE A 68 4.85 14.54 -14.65
C PHE A 68 4.93 13.05 -14.99
N PHE A 69 4.08 12.63 -15.90
CA PHE A 69 4.08 11.32 -16.52
C PHE A 69 4.00 11.50 -18.03
N ALA A 70 4.89 10.84 -18.76
CA ALA A 70 4.93 10.86 -20.21
C ALA A 70 4.55 9.48 -20.74
N PHE A 71 3.60 9.47 -21.66
CA PHE A 71 3.12 8.25 -22.33
C PHE A 71 3.17 8.45 -23.84
N GLU A 72 3.79 7.53 -24.55
CA GLU A 72 3.77 7.47 -26.01
C GLU A 72 2.40 6.90 -26.46
N THR A 73 1.39 7.76 -26.54
CA THR A 73 0.00 7.36 -26.77
C THR A 73 -0.83 8.53 -27.30
N GLY A 74 -1.84 8.23 -28.12
CA GLY A 74 -2.90 9.17 -28.48
C GLY A 74 -4.16 9.04 -27.61
N THR A 75 -4.18 8.09 -26.67
CA THR A 75 -5.36 7.78 -25.82
C THR A 75 -5.02 7.98 -24.35
N VAL A 76 -5.91 8.67 -23.65
CA VAL A 76 -5.85 8.86 -22.20
C VAL A 76 -7.14 8.34 -21.60
N PHE A 77 -7.02 7.59 -20.52
CA PHE A 77 -8.12 7.04 -19.75
C PHE A 77 -8.37 7.89 -18.51
N GLU A 78 -9.62 8.01 -18.10
CA GLU A 78 -10.01 8.70 -16.87
C GLU A 78 -10.66 7.72 -15.91
N LEU A 79 -10.24 7.78 -14.64
CA LEU A 79 -11.00 7.28 -13.51
C LEU A 79 -11.18 8.40 -12.49
N THR A 80 -12.08 8.22 -11.53
CA THR A 80 -12.22 9.14 -10.38
C THR A 80 -11.98 8.42 -9.07
N VAL A 81 -11.36 9.10 -8.11
CA VAL A 81 -11.27 8.66 -6.71
C VAL A 81 -11.83 9.74 -5.82
N ASN A 82 -12.89 9.44 -5.06
CA ASN A 82 -13.61 10.44 -4.24
C ASN A 82 -14.04 11.66 -5.06
N GLY A 83 -14.42 11.46 -6.33
CA GLY A 83 -14.80 12.52 -7.26
C GLY A 83 -13.64 13.33 -7.87
N HIS A 84 -12.38 13.01 -7.55
CA HIS A 84 -11.21 13.64 -8.18
C HIS A 84 -10.70 12.82 -9.36
N SER A 85 -10.46 13.48 -10.50
CA SER A 85 -10.00 12.82 -11.72
C SER A 85 -8.54 12.35 -11.63
N ILE A 86 -8.30 11.14 -12.15
CA ILE A 86 -6.99 10.62 -12.50
C ILE A 86 -7.03 10.27 -13.98
N TRP A 87 -6.24 11.01 -14.74
CA TRP A 87 -5.91 10.74 -16.13
C TRP A 87 -4.67 9.85 -16.22
N TRP A 88 -4.70 8.83 -17.07
CA TRP A 88 -3.62 7.86 -17.25
C TRP A 88 -3.45 7.44 -18.71
N GLY A 89 -2.21 7.34 -19.19
CA GLY A 89 -1.92 7.03 -20.60
C GLY A 89 -1.82 5.55 -20.94
N SER A 90 -2.22 4.67 -20.01
CA SER A 90 -2.25 3.21 -20.19
C SER A 90 -3.63 2.68 -19.82
N PRO A 91 -4.15 1.65 -20.52
CA PRO A 91 -5.41 1.01 -20.15
C PRO A 91 -5.33 0.27 -18.81
N LYS A 92 -4.14 0.05 -18.26
CA LYS A 92 -3.93 -0.56 -16.95
C LYS A 92 -3.10 0.34 -16.06
N ILE A 93 -3.49 0.42 -14.80
CA ILE A 93 -2.80 1.19 -13.77
C ILE A 93 -2.64 0.33 -12.51
N GLU A 94 -1.49 0.40 -11.85
CA GLU A 94 -1.28 -0.31 -10.58
C GLU A 94 -2.18 0.29 -9.50
N ILE A 95 -2.78 -0.55 -8.68
CA ILE A 95 -3.63 -0.09 -7.57
C ILE A 95 -2.81 0.78 -6.61
N ALA A 96 -1.55 0.45 -6.37
CA ALA A 96 -0.63 1.27 -5.59
C ALA A 96 -0.42 2.67 -6.19
N THR A 97 -0.37 2.78 -7.53
CA THR A 97 -0.28 4.08 -8.23
C THR A 97 -1.55 4.88 -8.05
N ILE A 98 -2.74 4.28 -8.19
CA ILE A 98 -4.02 4.96 -7.91
C ILE A 98 -4.00 5.53 -6.49
N ARG A 99 -3.61 4.71 -5.50
CA ARG A 99 -3.55 5.13 -4.09
C ARG A 99 -2.62 6.32 -3.88
N SER A 100 -1.44 6.29 -4.49
CA SER A 100 -0.47 7.39 -4.42
C SER A 100 -1.01 8.68 -5.04
N LEU A 101 -1.61 8.59 -6.23
CA LEU A 101 -2.14 9.75 -6.96
C LEU A 101 -3.34 10.37 -6.25
N ALA A 102 -4.25 9.57 -5.70
CA ALA A 102 -5.42 10.05 -4.96
C ALA A 102 -5.14 10.42 -3.49
N ASN A 103 -3.91 10.19 -3.00
CA ASN A 103 -3.53 10.39 -1.60
C ASN A 103 -4.38 9.55 -0.63
N VAL A 104 -4.61 8.28 -0.98
CA VAL A 104 -5.37 7.32 -0.15
C VAL A 104 -4.55 6.94 1.06
N LYS A 105 -5.12 7.06 2.26
CA LYS A 105 -4.42 6.73 3.51
C LYS A 105 -4.17 5.23 3.63
N GLU A 106 -3.12 4.87 4.34
CA GLU A 106 -2.75 3.46 4.56
C GLU A 106 -3.88 2.64 5.21
N ASP A 107 -4.65 3.28 6.08
CA ASP A 107 -5.80 2.71 6.80
C ASP A 107 -7.13 2.82 6.04
N GLU A 108 -7.09 3.10 4.73
CA GLU A 108 -8.26 3.18 3.87
C GLU A 108 -8.18 2.14 2.74
N ASP A 109 -9.32 1.56 2.39
CA ASP A 109 -9.49 0.69 1.23
C ASP A 109 -10.01 1.49 0.03
N LEU A 110 -9.61 1.07 -1.17
CA LEU A 110 -10.18 1.56 -2.42
C LEU A 110 -11.36 0.66 -2.79
N ILE A 111 -12.51 1.27 -3.01
CA ILE A 111 -13.75 0.59 -3.36
C ILE A 111 -14.13 1.02 -4.78
N TRP A 112 -14.32 0.06 -5.67
CA TRP A 112 -14.85 0.28 -7.01
C TRP A 112 -16.38 0.26 -6.99
N GLU A 113 -16.97 1.37 -7.40
CA GLU A 113 -18.42 1.56 -7.46
C GLU A 113 -18.96 0.99 -8.77
N ARG A 114 -19.72 -0.11 -8.68
CA ARG A 114 -20.25 -0.81 -9.85
C ARG A 114 -21.74 -0.49 -9.97
N LEU A 115 -22.17 0.02 -11.13
CA LEU A 115 -23.53 0.56 -11.32
C LEU A 115 -24.65 -0.47 -11.07
N ASP A 116 -24.44 -1.72 -11.46
CA ASP A 116 -25.44 -2.80 -11.40
C ASP A 116 -24.95 -4.04 -10.62
N GLU A 117 -23.85 -3.91 -9.88
CA GLU A 117 -23.21 -5.01 -9.15
C GLU A 117 -22.75 -4.53 -7.77
N GLU A 118 -22.43 -5.45 -6.87
CA GLU A 118 -21.90 -5.07 -5.56
C GLU A 118 -20.56 -4.33 -5.70
N ASP A 119 -20.39 -3.30 -4.89
CA ASP A 119 -19.13 -2.57 -4.73
C ASP A 119 -17.98 -3.56 -4.46
N GLN A 120 -16.88 -3.41 -5.20
CA GLN A 120 -15.74 -4.30 -5.07
C GLN A 120 -14.59 -3.59 -4.35
N THR A 121 -14.15 -4.16 -3.21
CA THR A 121 -12.89 -3.74 -2.59
C THR A 121 -11.70 -4.17 -3.44
N LEU A 122 -10.86 -3.21 -3.82
CA LEU A 122 -9.64 -3.45 -4.57
C LEU A 122 -8.51 -3.91 -3.64
N THR A 123 -7.83 -4.99 -4.02
CA THR A 123 -6.65 -5.49 -3.30
C THR A 123 -5.48 -4.50 -3.38
N LEU A 124 -4.64 -4.42 -2.35
CA LEU A 124 -3.49 -3.50 -2.36
C LEU A 124 -2.47 -3.75 -3.49
N GLN A 125 -2.44 -4.98 -4.01
CA GLN A 125 -1.59 -5.40 -5.13
C GLN A 125 -2.44 -5.66 -6.37
N GLY A 126 -1.83 -5.50 -7.55
CA GLY A 126 -2.44 -5.77 -8.84
C GLY A 126 -2.67 -4.53 -9.69
N TYR A 127 -3.36 -4.74 -10.80
CA TYR A 127 -3.69 -3.72 -11.79
C TYR A 127 -5.21 -3.55 -11.86
N PHE A 128 -5.64 -2.31 -12.05
CA PHE A 128 -7.01 -1.95 -12.40
C PHE A 128 -7.08 -1.70 -13.90
N ASP A 129 -8.08 -2.29 -14.57
CA ASP A 129 -8.32 -2.15 -16.02
C ASP A 129 -9.28 -0.98 -16.27
N LEU A 130 -8.88 -0.05 -17.12
CA LEU A 130 -9.60 1.17 -17.47
C LEU A 130 -10.36 1.04 -18.81
N ASN A 131 -10.31 -0.11 -19.47
CA ASN A 131 -11.03 -0.34 -20.74
C ASN A 131 -12.46 -0.86 -20.56
N GLU A 132 -12.89 -1.20 -19.35
CA GLU A 132 -14.14 -1.94 -19.18
C GLU A 132 -15.37 -1.08 -19.50
N ARG A 133 -15.60 0.04 -18.79
CA ARG A 133 -16.88 0.77 -18.90
C ARG A 133 -16.78 2.28 -18.62
N GLY A 134 -16.28 3.05 -19.59
CA GLY A 134 -16.33 4.51 -19.50
C GLY A 134 -15.47 5.05 -18.37
N ILE A 135 -15.94 6.06 -17.63
CA ILE A 135 -15.20 6.60 -16.48
C ILE A 135 -15.49 5.74 -15.27
N GLU A 136 -14.44 5.10 -14.75
CA GLU A 136 -14.55 4.27 -13.55
C GLU A 136 -14.60 5.15 -12.29
N HIS A 137 -15.48 4.79 -11.36
CA HIS A 137 -15.68 5.53 -10.11
C HIS A 137 -15.17 4.73 -8.92
N LEU A 138 -14.20 5.28 -8.20
CA LEU A 138 -13.66 4.71 -6.97
C LEU A 138 -13.94 5.66 -5.79
N LYS A 139 -14.08 5.08 -4.60
CA LYS A 139 -14.14 5.81 -3.34
C LYS A 139 -13.21 5.20 -2.31
N THR A 140 -12.84 5.96 -1.28
CA THR A 140 -12.09 5.45 -0.14
C THR A 140 -13.02 5.21 1.04
N HIS A 141 -12.89 4.04 1.66
CA HIS A 141 -13.54 3.72 2.93
C HIS A 141 -12.47 3.47 4.00
N LYS A 142 -12.75 3.83 5.24
CA LYS A 142 -11.90 3.42 6.35
C LYS A 142 -11.85 1.89 6.38
N ARG A 143 -10.65 1.33 6.28
CA ARG A 143 -10.45 -0.10 6.46
C ARG A 143 -10.90 -0.41 7.88
N HIS A 144 -12.00 -1.15 8.00
CA HIS A 144 -12.36 -1.73 9.28
C HIS A 144 -11.21 -2.66 9.65
N LYS A 145 -10.43 -2.28 10.67
CA LYS A 145 -9.64 -3.28 11.39
C LYS A 145 -10.64 -4.36 11.84
N PRO A 146 -10.29 -5.65 11.80
CA PRO A 146 -11.12 -6.67 12.42
C PRO A 146 -11.52 -6.15 13.81
N GLU A 147 -12.82 -6.01 14.07
CA GLU A 147 -13.31 -5.49 15.36
C GLU A 147 -12.91 -6.38 16.53
N VAL A 148 -12.44 -7.60 16.23
CA VAL A 148 -12.05 -8.61 17.19
C VAL A 148 -10.55 -8.50 17.46
N GLU A 149 -10.23 -7.90 18.62
CA GLU A 149 -8.94 -8.12 19.27
C GLU A 149 -9.00 -9.47 20.00
N TYR A 150 -8.12 -10.39 19.64
CA TYR A 150 -7.93 -11.63 20.36
C TYR A 150 -6.91 -11.42 21.48
N HIS A 151 -7.22 -11.99 22.65
CA HIS A 151 -6.35 -11.97 23.80
C HIS A 151 -5.83 -13.38 24.04
N TYR A 152 -4.59 -13.50 24.49
CA TYR A 152 -3.99 -14.75 24.95
C TYR A 152 -3.01 -14.46 26.08
N PHE A 153 -2.67 -15.45 26.87
CA PHE A 153 -1.80 -15.29 28.04
C PHE A 153 -0.55 -16.13 27.90
N VAL A 154 0.61 -15.59 28.30
CA VAL A 154 1.84 -16.37 28.47
C VAL A 154 2.33 -16.16 29.89
N ASP A 155 2.40 -17.23 30.68
CA ASP A 155 2.70 -17.19 32.13
C ASP A 155 1.86 -16.13 32.89
N GLY A 156 0.59 -16.00 32.51
CA GLY A 156 -0.35 -15.03 33.09
C GLY A 156 -0.21 -13.58 32.60
N VAL A 157 0.74 -13.28 31.72
CA VAL A 157 0.85 -11.97 31.05
C VAL A 157 -0.05 -11.93 29.83
N GLU A 158 -0.94 -10.94 29.76
CA GLU A 158 -1.86 -10.74 28.63
C GLU A 158 -1.11 -10.20 27.40
N TYR A 159 -1.39 -10.80 26.25
CA TYR A 159 -0.98 -10.33 24.93
C TYR A 159 -2.22 -10.19 24.03
N ARG A 160 -2.07 -9.36 22.99
CA ARG A 160 -3.13 -9.01 22.06
C ARG A 160 -2.71 -9.21 20.60
N THR A 161 -3.66 -9.60 19.77
CA THR A 161 -3.50 -9.69 18.32
C THR A 161 -4.82 -9.45 17.60
N ASP A 162 -4.75 -8.83 16.42
CA ASP A 162 -5.85 -8.71 15.47
C ASP A 162 -5.90 -9.86 14.45
N GLN A 163 -4.95 -10.80 14.52
CA GLN A 163 -4.90 -11.97 13.65
C GLN A 163 -5.71 -13.10 14.28
N PRO A 164 -6.61 -13.76 13.53
CA PRO A 164 -7.42 -14.86 14.03
C PRO A 164 -6.61 -16.11 14.38
N GLU A 165 -5.36 -16.18 13.90
CA GLU A 165 -4.40 -17.24 14.18
C GLU A 165 -2.99 -16.66 14.17
N LEU A 166 -2.07 -17.30 14.90
CA LEU A 166 -0.63 -17.00 14.84
C LEU A 166 0.17 -18.29 14.78
N THR A 167 1.32 -18.24 14.11
CA THR A 167 2.35 -19.27 14.23
C THR A 167 3.03 -19.19 15.59
N GLY A 168 3.56 -20.31 16.08
CA GLY A 168 4.36 -20.35 17.31
C GLY A 168 5.52 -19.36 17.27
N ALA A 169 6.16 -19.17 16.12
CA ALA A 169 7.22 -18.17 15.95
C ALA A 169 6.73 -16.74 16.21
N GLN A 170 5.54 -16.39 15.73
CA GLN A 170 4.95 -15.06 15.96
C GLN A 170 4.57 -14.84 17.42
N ILE A 171 4.14 -15.90 18.13
CA ILE A 171 3.86 -15.84 19.57
C ILE A 171 5.16 -15.65 20.35
N MET A 172 6.18 -16.48 20.09
CA MET A 172 7.50 -16.39 20.74
C MET A 172 8.17 -15.04 20.53
N ALA A 173 8.06 -14.46 19.32
CA ALA A 173 8.62 -13.16 19.00
C ALA A 173 8.00 -11.99 19.80
N LYS A 174 6.82 -12.19 20.40
CA LYS A 174 6.17 -11.20 21.26
C LYS A 174 6.62 -11.30 22.73
N ILE A 175 7.19 -12.42 23.14
CA ILE A 175 7.65 -12.65 24.52
C ILE A 175 8.99 -11.93 24.72
N PRO A 176 9.11 -10.97 25.66
CA PRO A 176 10.38 -10.33 25.98
C PRO A 176 11.43 -11.35 26.43
N ASP A 177 12.66 -11.18 25.95
CA ASP A 177 13.81 -12.02 26.34
C ASP A 177 13.61 -13.54 26.12
N TRP A 178 12.84 -13.93 25.09
CA TRP A 178 12.62 -15.34 24.73
C TRP A 178 13.93 -16.13 24.57
N ASP A 179 14.09 -17.19 25.37
CA ASP A 179 15.16 -18.16 25.23
C ASP A 179 14.71 -19.32 24.32
N ALA A 180 15.41 -19.52 23.20
CA ALA A 180 15.13 -20.59 22.25
C ALA A 180 15.34 -22.02 22.82
N ALA A 181 15.97 -22.15 24.00
CA ALA A 181 16.04 -23.42 24.72
C ALA A 181 14.71 -23.78 25.43
N ASN A 182 13.84 -22.79 25.68
CA ASN A 182 12.53 -23.02 26.27
C ASN A 182 11.55 -23.59 25.25
N SER A 183 10.55 -24.31 25.76
CA SER A 183 9.38 -24.74 25.00
C SER A 183 8.19 -23.84 25.33
N LEU A 184 7.42 -23.46 24.31
CA LEU A 184 6.11 -22.85 24.49
C LEU A 184 5.08 -23.97 24.52
N VAL A 185 4.25 -24.02 25.54
CA VAL A 185 3.22 -25.05 25.73
C VAL A 185 1.86 -24.38 25.82
N LEU A 186 0.90 -24.78 24.99
CA LEU A 186 -0.50 -24.38 25.10
C LEU A 186 -1.18 -25.27 26.14
N GLU A 187 -1.78 -24.66 27.15
CA GLU A 187 -2.55 -25.36 28.18
C GLU A 187 -3.84 -25.93 27.58
N GLY A 188 -4.10 -27.22 27.83
CA GLY A 188 -5.31 -27.89 27.37
C GLY A 188 -6.54 -27.44 28.14
N GLU A 189 -7.69 -27.36 27.47
CA GLU A 189 -8.95 -27.02 28.12
C GLU A 189 -9.64 -28.29 28.67
N GLY A 190 -10.03 -28.26 29.95
CA GLY A 190 -10.77 -29.35 30.59
C GLY A 190 -9.96 -30.66 30.72
N THR A 191 -10.23 -31.62 29.83
CA THR A 191 -9.54 -32.92 29.79
C THR A 191 -8.54 -33.04 28.65
N GLU A 192 -8.42 -32.00 27.83
CA GLU A 192 -7.44 -31.98 26.75
C GLU A 192 -6.02 -31.89 27.31
N PRO A 193 -5.04 -32.60 26.73
CA PRO A 193 -3.67 -32.50 27.15
C PRO A 193 -3.04 -31.18 26.67
N ASP A 194 -2.04 -30.72 27.40
CA ASP A 194 -1.21 -29.60 26.96
C ASP A 194 -0.46 -29.94 25.65
N GLU A 195 -0.33 -28.94 24.76
CA GLU A 195 0.30 -29.08 23.45
C GLU A 195 1.61 -28.28 23.37
N VAL A 196 2.70 -28.91 22.91
CA VAL A 196 3.95 -28.19 22.63
C VAL A 196 3.83 -27.44 21.30
N ILE A 197 3.94 -26.11 21.36
CA ILE A 197 3.83 -25.21 20.22
C ILE A 197 5.20 -24.99 19.59
N ARG A 198 5.37 -25.55 18.38
CA ARG A 198 6.59 -25.37 17.58
C ARG A 198 6.53 -24.05 16.81
N PRO A 199 7.67 -23.52 16.30
CA PRO A 199 7.67 -22.30 15.51
C PRO A 199 6.69 -22.29 14.32
N SER A 200 6.46 -23.45 13.71
CA SER A 200 5.52 -23.63 12.59
C SER A 200 4.10 -24.03 12.98
N THR A 201 3.82 -24.30 14.27
CA THR A 201 2.48 -24.65 14.73
C THR A 201 1.58 -23.44 14.58
N ILE A 202 0.43 -23.60 13.94
CA ILE A 202 -0.60 -22.55 13.84
C ILE A 202 -1.53 -22.71 15.05
N VAL A 203 -1.72 -21.63 15.80
CA VAL A 203 -2.67 -21.53 16.90
C VAL A 203 -3.81 -20.64 16.46
N GLU A 204 -5.03 -21.17 16.42
CA GLU A 204 -6.26 -20.42 16.13
C GLU A 204 -6.81 -19.80 17.42
N PHE A 205 -7.03 -18.47 17.41
CA PHE A 205 -7.67 -17.72 18.49
C PHE A 205 -9.15 -17.48 18.22
N LYS A 206 -9.54 -17.42 16.95
CA LYS A 206 -10.92 -17.24 16.56
C LYS A 206 -11.75 -18.46 16.94
N GLY A 207 -12.89 -18.21 17.58
CA GLY A 207 -13.84 -19.26 17.92
C GLY A 207 -13.53 -20.04 19.20
N ARG A 208 -12.44 -19.74 19.92
CA ARG A 208 -12.21 -20.30 21.26
C ARG A 208 -13.24 -19.75 22.25
N GLU A 209 -13.74 -20.61 23.14
CA GLU A 209 -14.64 -20.18 24.24
C GLU A 209 -13.88 -19.37 25.29
N THR A 210 -12.60 -19.68 25.51
CA THR A 210 -11.70 -18.96 26.41
C THR A 210 -10.39 -18.58 25.73
N PRO A 211 -9.72 -17.49 26.17
CA PRO A 211 -8.39 -17.13 25.67
C PRO A 211 -7.40 -18.28 25.78
N ALA A 212 -6.52 -18.44 24.77
CA ALA A 212 -5.43 -19.39 24.85
C ALA A 212 -4.47 -19.01 25.99
N HIS A 213 -4.08 -19.99 26.81
CA HIS A 213 -3.09 -19.83 27.87
C HIS A 213 -1.87 -20.65 27.53
N PHE A 214 -0.71 -20.02 27.56
CA PHE A 214 0.57 -20.66 27.30
C PHE A 214 1.45 -20.62 28.54
N ALA A 215 2.23 -21.66 28.72
CA ALA A 215 3.30 -21.74 29.70
C ALA A 215 4.67 -21.76 29.00
N ILE A 216 5.65 -21.06 29.56
CA ILE A 216 7.05 -21.20 29.17
C ILE A 216 7.67 -22.31 30.00
N VAL A 217 8.11 -23.37 29.33
CA VAL A 217 8.73 -24.54 29.98
C VAL A 217 10.22 -24.56 29.69
N PRO A 218 11.10 -24.33 30.68
CA PRO A 218 12.54 -24.47 30.53
C PRO A 218 12.94 -25.90 30.15
N PRO A 219 14.10 -26.09 29.50
CA PRO A 219 14.61 -27.43 29.22
C PRO A 219 14.77 -28.20 30.53
N ALA A 220 14.29 -29.44 30.58
CA ALA A 220 14.35 -30.25 31.79
C ALA A 220 15.81 -30.47 32.23
N THR A 221 16.19 -29.92 33.37
CA THR A 221 17.47 -30.22 34.05
C THR A 221 17.31 -31.49 34.87
N PHE A 222 17.22 -32.65 34.20
CA PHE A 222 17.33 -33.93 34.89
C PHE A 222 18.79 -34.16 35.33
N GLY A 223 19.05 -33.97 36.63
CA GLY A 223 20.18 -34.54 37.37
C GLY A 223 21.59 -34.13 36.93
N MET A 224 22.04 -32.93 37.34
CA MET A 224 23.46 -32.71 37.64
C MET A 224 23.61 -32.54 39.15
N LEU A 225 23.76 -33.68 39.84
CA LEU A 225 24.41 -33.79 41.15
C LEU A 225 25.57 -34.79 41.01
#